data_AF-A0A2J6X485-F1
#
_entry.id   AF-A0A2J6X485-F1
#
_cell.length_a   1.000
_cell.length_b   1.000
_cell.length_c   1.000
_cell.angle_alpha   90.00
_cell.angle_beta   90.00
_cell.angle_gamma   90.00
#
_symmetry.space_group_name_H-M   'P 1'
#
loop_
_entity.id
_entity.type
_entity.pdbx_description
1 polymer ?
#
loop_
_entity_poly.entity_id
_entity_poly.type
_entity_poly.pdbx_seq_one_letter_code
_entity_poly.pdbx_strand_id
1 'polypeptide(L)' 'MSIILSPYPIFEFIEETEMVINTINTKGYMGNGLAKEFAIRFPEMEKEYIKKCEKNEIKLICPQN' A
#
# COMPACT_ATOMS: atom_id res chain seq x y z
N MET A 1 -3.75 15.56 -16.09
CA MET A 1 -4.06 14.53 -15.07
C MET A 1 -5.58 14.43 -14.97
N SER A 2 -6.16 13.32 -15.40
CA SER A 2 -7.59 13.04 -15.24
C SER A 2 -7.78 12.04 -14.12
N ILE A 3 -8.76 12.27 -13.25
CA ILE A 3 -9.17 11.30 -12.22
C ILE A 3 -10.42 10.60 -12.73
N ILE A 4 -10.38 9.26 -12.77
CA ILE A 4 -11.51 8.43 -13.14
C ILE A 4 -11.99 7.71 -11.88
N LEU A 5 -13.31 7.73 -11.64
CA LEU A 5 -13.94 7.02 -10.52
C LEU A 5 -14.55 5.73 -11.03
N SER A 6 -14.30 4.63 -10.32
CA SER A 6 -14.84 3.30 -10.62
C SER A 6 -15.54 2.75 -9.38
N PRO A 7 -16.71 2.09 -9.53
CA PRO A 7 -17.38 1.39 -8.44
C PRO A 7 -16.78 -0.01 -8.15
N TYR A 8 -15.82 -0.47 -8.96
CA TYR A 8 -15.22 -1.80 -8.85
C TYR A 8 -13.95 -1.81 -7.98
N PRO A 9 -13.58 -2.96 -7.40
CA PRO A 9 -12.34 -3.09 -6.63
C PRO A 9 -11.10 -2.77 -7.47
N ILE A 10 -10.08 -2.18 -6.85
CA ILE A 10 -8.85 -1.76 -7.54
C ILE A 10 -8.10 -2.94 -8.20
N PHE A 11 -8.26 -4.15 -7.69
CA PHE A 11 -7.59 -5.34 -8.19
C PHE A 11 -8.05 -5.79 -9.58
N GLU A 12 -9.23 -5.34 -10.05
CA GLU A 12 -9.70 -5.57 -11.43
C GLU A 12 -8.85 -4.81 -12.46
N PHE A 13 -8.11 -3.78 -12.04
CA PHE A 13 -7.37 -2.88 -12.92
C PHE A 13 -5.85 -3.10 -12.89
N ILE A 14 -5.37 -4.20 -12.29
CA ILE A 14 -3.92 -4.44 -12.14
C ILE A 14 -3.22 -4.52 -13.51
N GLU A 15 -3.84 -5.14 -14.51
CA GLU A 15 -3.26 -5.27 -15.87
C GLU A 15 -3.38 -3.98 -16.70
N GLU A 16 -4.26 -3.05 -16.29
CA GLU A 16 -4.54 -1.81 -17.01
C GLU A 16 -3.77 -0.61 -16.44
N THR A 17 -3.01 -0.82 -15.35
CA THR A 17 -2.31 0.25 -14.62
C THR A 17 -0.84 -0.08 -14.42
N GLU A 18 0.01 0.95 -14.40
CA GLU A 18 1.45 0.78 -14.15
C GLU A 18 1.73 0.44 -12.68
N MET A 19 0.94 1.02 -11.76
CA MET A 19 1.09 0.78 -10.33
C MET A 19 -0.23 0.97 -9.58
N VAL A 20 -0.38 0.23 -8.48
CA VAL A 20 -1.45 0.44 -7.51
C VAL A 20 -0.88 0.99 -6.21
N ILE A 21 -1.44 2.11 -5.75
CA ILE A 21 -0.99 2.80 -4.53
C ILE A 21 -1.97 2.49 -3.40
N ASN A 22 -1.44 2.09 -2.25
CA ASN A 22 -2.20 1.90 -1.01
C ASN A 22 -1.61 2.75 0.11
N THR A 23 -2.46 3.27 0.99
CA THR A 23 -2.01 3.94 2.21
C THR A 23 -1.53 2.91 3.24
N ILE A 24 -0.44 3.25 3.92
CA ILE A 24 0.20 2.40 4.92
C ILE A 24 0.53 3.21 6.16
N ASN A 25 0.79 2.52 7.27
CA ASN A 25 1.42 3.12 8.44
C ASN A 25 2.94 2.88 8.41
N THR A 26 3.66 3.43 9.38
CA THR A 26 5.11 3.22 9.56
C THR A 26 5.45 2.17 10.61
N LYS A 27 4.45 1.44 11.12
CA LYS A 27 4.58 0.49 12.24
C LYS A 27 4.63 -0.97 11.80
N GLY A 28 4.56 -1.26 10.50
CA GLY A 28 4.68 -2.62 9.97
C GLY A 28 3.39 -3.44 10.06
N TYR A 29 2.21 -2.82 10.00
CA TYR A 29 0.93 -3.55 10.06
C TYR A 29 0.07 -3.33 8.82
N MET A 30 -0.37 -4.43 8.18
CA MET A 30 -1.38 -4.44 7.10
C MET A 30 -2.62 -5.24 7.51
N GLY A 31 -3.23 -4.89 8.65
CA GLY A 31 -4.23 -5.74 9.32
C GLY A 31 -5.70 -5.55 8.89
N ASN A 32 -6.03 -4.51 8.11
CA ASN A 32 -7.42 -4.20 7.75
C ASN A 32 -7.55 -3.48 6.39
N GLY A 33 -8.80 -3.40 5.92
CA GLY A 33 -9.16 -2.66 4.70
C GLY A 33 -8.35 -3.09 3.48
N LEU A 34 -8.01 -2.11 2.63
CA LEU A 34 -7.23 -2.35 1.42
C LEU A 34 -5.84 -2.92 1.73
N ALA A 35 -5.18 -2.46 2.81
CA ALA A 35 -3.87 -2.96 3.21
C ALA A 35 -3.88 -4.47 3.48
N LYS A 36 -4.92 -5.00 4.13
CA LYS A 36 -5.08 -6.44 4.35
C LYS A 36 -5.24 -7.22 3.06
N GLU A 37 -6.01 -6.69 2.11
CA GLU A 37 -6.19 -7.34 0.81
C GLU A 37 -4.86 -7.42 0.03
N PHE A 38 -3.98 -6.43 0.19
CA PHE A 38 -2.60 -6.44 -0.33
C PHE A 38 -1.72 -7.47 0.38
N ALA A 39 -1.76 -7.54 1.72
CA ALA A 39 -1.03 -8.55 2.49
C ALA A 39 -1.38 -9.98 2.07
N ILE A 40 -2.67 -10.27 1.86
CA ILE A 40 -3.15 -11.59 1.46
C ILE A 40 -2.73 -11.94 0.02
N ARG A 41 -2.83 -10.99 -0.93
CA ARG A 41 -2.53 -11.24 -2.36
C ARG A 41 -1.03 -11.20 -2.68
N PHE A 42 -0.27 -10.37 -1.98
CA PHE A 42 1.14 -10.11 -2.22
C PHE A 42 1.96 -10.30 -0.92
N PRO A 43 2.03 -11.52 -0.37
CA PRO A 43 2.63 -11.76 0.94
C PRO A 43 4.13 -11.38 1.03
N GLU A 44 4.88 -11.48 -0.07
CA GLU A 44 6.28 -11.04 -0.08
C GLU A 44 6.43 -9.52 0.02
N MET A 45 5.45 -8.76 -0.49
CA MET A 45 5.41 -7.30 -0.34
C MET A 45 5.21 -6.92 1.13
N GLU A 46 4.31 -7.60 1.84
CA GLU A 46 4.10 -7.37 3.28
C GLU A 46 5.38 -7.70 4.07
N LYS A 47 6.02 -8.83 3.78
CA LYS A 47 7.28 -9.21 4.45
C LYS A 47 8.38 -8.17 4.24
N GLU A 48 8.52 -7.64 3.03
CA GLU A 48 9.50 -6.58 2.75
C GLU A 48 9.12 -5.28 3.45
N TYR A 49 7.84 -4.91 3.41
CA TYR A 49 7.29 -3.74 4.10
C TYR A 49 7.59 -3.78 5.61
N ILE A 50 7.35 -4.91 6.28
CA ILE A 50 7.64 -5.09 7.71
C ILE A 50 9.13 -4.85 7.99
N LYS A 51 10.02 -5.47 7.21
CA LYS A 51 11.48 -5.29 7.34
C LYS A 51 11.89 -3.83 7.16
N LYS A 52 11.28 -3.11 6.21
CA LYS A 52 11.55 -1.68 5.98
C LYS A 52 11.06 -0.82 7.13
N CYS A 53 9.92 -1.16 7.75
CA CYS A 53 9.45 -0.51 8.98
C CYS A 53 10.39 -0.75 10.17
N GLU A 54 10.85 -1.99 10.38
CA GLU A 54 11.80 -2.34 11.45
C GLU A 54 13.13 -1.58 11.32
N LYS A 55 13.56 -1.31 10.08
CA LYS A 55 14.76 -0.53 9.77
C LYS A 55 14.54 0.99 9.78
N ASN A 56 13.33 1.48 10.08
CA ASN A 56 12.96 2.90 9.99
C ASN A 56 13.18 3.53 8.60
N GLU A 57 13.10 2.73 7.53
CA GLU A 57 13.24 3.19 6.15
C GLU A 57 11.95 3.85 5.63
N ILE A 58 10.80 3.47 6.18
CA ILE A 58 9.51 4.09 5.87
C ILE A 58 9.23 5.21 6.87
N LYS A 59 9.12 6.43 6.36
CA LYS A 59 8.94 7.64 7.16
C LYS A 59 7.57 8.25 6.93
N LEU A 60 7.03 8.88 7.97
CA LEU A 60 5.87 9.74 7.80
C LEU A 60 6.25 10.90 6.89
N ILE A 61 5.44 11.12 5.86
CA ILE A 61 5.51 12.34 5.07
C ILE A 61 4.78 13.41 5.88
N CYS A 62 5.51 14.02 6.81
CA CYS A 62 5.10 15.27 7.43
C CYS A 62 6.08 16.36 6.97
N PRO A 63 5.61 17.55 6.54
CA PRO A 63 6.49 18.71 6.50
C PRO A 63 6.95 18.93 7.95
N GLN A 64 8.26 18.80 8.20
CA GLN A 64 8.80 19.16 9.51
C GLN A 64 8.77 20.69 9.62
N ASN A 65 7.83 21.20 10.41
CA ASN A 65 7.91 22.50 11.07
C ASN A 65 7.80 22.25 12.57
#